data_AF-A0A8T2AB75-F1
#
_entry.id   AF-A0A8T2AB75-F1
#
_cell.length_a   1.000
_cell.length_b   1.000
_cell.length_c   1.000
_cell.angle_alpha   90.00
_cell.angle_beta   90.00
_cell.angle_gamma   90.00
#
_symmetry.space_group_name_H-M   'P 1'
#
loop_
_entity.id
_entity.type
_entity.pdbx_description
1 polymer ?
#
loop_
_entity_poly.entity_id
_entity_poly.type
_entity_poly.pdbx_seq_one_letter_code
_entity_poly.pdbx_strand_id
1 'polypeptide(L)'
;MSAEEKNLIEILEEGHKVDVVKYIDYVSAPQAGAIATFSGTTRDMFEGKTVLELRYEAYVPMATRCLSSICTTARSTWDIHKIAVAHRLGPVPVGETSVFIAVSSVHRADGLDACKFLIDELKASVPIWKKEVYTNGEIWKENSEFMEKRLELAEKRDSIVKKLVVEEHKRRGCCGSKVRVEEDEEHKDITGDNKS
;
A
#
# COMPACT_ATOMS: atom_id res chain seq x y z
N MET A 1 5.15 -11.24 -22.27
CA MET A 1 3.93 -11.26 -21.45
C MET A 1 3.99 -10.10 -20.48
N SER A 2 3.01 -9.19 -20.53
CA SER A 2 3.00 -7.99 -19.68
C SER A 2 2.80 -8.37 -18.20
N ALA A 3 3.21 -7.52 -17.27
CA ALA A 3 3.02 -7.78 -15.83
C ALA A 3 1.53 -7.91 -15.44
N GLU A 4 0.62 -7.36 -16.24
CA GLU A 4 -0.83 -7.46 -16.04
C GLU A 4 -1.37 -8.87 -16.33
N GLU A 5 -0.78 -9.61 -17.27
CA GLU A 5 -1.22 -10.96 -17.68
C GLU A 5 -1.01 -12.03 -16.59
N LYS A 6 -0.43 -11.69 -15.44
CA LYS A 6 -0.14 -12.62 -14.34
C LYS A 6 -0.94 -12.33 -13.07
N ASN A 7 -1.87 -11.37 -13.12
CA ASN A 7 -2.80 -11.08 -12.03
C ASN A 7 -4.19 -11.59 -12.41
N LEU A 8 -4.86 -12.27 -11.49
CA LEU A 8 -6.29 -12.59 -11.60
C LEU A 8 -7.02 -11.83 -10.50
N ILE A 9 -7.83 -10.86 -10.88
CA ILE A 9 -8.61 -10.04 -9.94
C ILE A 9 -10.09 -10.27 -10.24
N GLU A 10 -10.83 -10.79 -9.27
CA GLU A 10 -12.27 -11.04 -9.40
C GLU A 10 -13.03 -10.44 -8.22
N ILE A 11 -13.98 -9.55 -8.54
CA ILE A 11 -15.01 -9.13 -7.59
C ILE A 11 -16.27 -9.92 -7.94
N LEU A 12 -16.58 -10.90 -7.12
CA LEU A 12 -17.66 -11.85 -7.37
C LEU A 12 -19.01 -11.23 -7.00
N GLU A 13 -19.98 -11.41 -7.89
CA GLU A 13 -21.36 -11.01 -7.64
C GLU A 13 -22.02 -11.86 -6.54
N GLU A 14 -23.14 -11.38 -6.01
CA GLU A 14 -23.92 -12.07 -4.99
C GLU A 14 -24.26 -13.51 -5.41
N GLY A 15 -24.22 -14.43 -4.44
CA GLY A 15 -24.48 -15.87 -4.65
C GLY A 15 -23.28 -16.68 -5.14
N HIS A 16 -22.20 -16.05 -5.61
CA HIS A 16 -21.01 -16.76 -6.07
C HIS A 16 -19.99 -16.97 -4.94
N LYS A 17 -19.78 -18.23 -4.57
CA LYS A 17 -18.76 -18.59 -3.57
C LYS A 17 -17.36 -18.47 -4.14
N VAL A 18 -16.41 -18.13 -3.26
CA VAL A 18 -14.98 -18.12 -3.59
C VAL A 18 -14.51 -19.56 -3.80
N ASP A 19 -14.17 -19.92 -5.03
CA ASP A 19 -13.53 -21.19 -5.35
C ASP A 19 -12.02 -21.11 -5.08
N VAL A 20 -11.62 -21.49 -3.87
CA VAL A 20 -10.21 -21.42 -3.44
C VAL A 20 -9.28 -22.23 -4.34
N VAL A 21 -9.76 -23.36 -4.89
CA VAL A 21 -8.94 -24.24 -5.73
C VAL A 21 -8.62 -23.56 -7.05
N LYS A 22 -9.63 -22.94 -7.69
CA LYS A 22 -9.44 -22.12 -8.91
C LYS A 22 -8.29 -21.12 -8.77
N TYR A 23 -8.23 -20.40 -7.65
CA TYR A 23 -7.23 -19.36 -7.44
C TYR A 23 -5.83 -19.92 -7.14
N ILE A 24 -5.75 -21.03 -6.38
CA ILE A 24 -4.50 -21.75 -6.13
C ILE A 24 -3.93 -22.30 -7.44
N ASP A 25 -4.78 -22.94 -8.25
CA ASP A 25 -4.40 -23.50 -9.54
C ASP A 25 -3.93 -22.40 -10.51
N TYR A 26 -4.62 -21.25 -10.54
CA TYR A 26 -4.21 -20.12 -11.36
C TYR A 26 -2.78 -19.66 -11.04
N VAL A 27 -2.46 -19.49 -9.74
CA VAL A 27 -1.15 -18.99 -9.33
C VAL A 27 -0.04 -20.04 -9.40
N SER A 28 -0.39 -21.32 -9.49
CA SER A 28 0.57 -22.41 -9.67
C SER A 28 1.43 -22.19 -10.92
N ALA A 29 2.73 -22.45 -10.78
CA ALA A 29 3.70 -22.31 -11.85
C ALA A 29 4.92 -23.19 -11.60
N PRO A 30 5.51 -23.84 -12.63
CA PRO A 30 6.69 -24.70 -12.46
C PRO A 30 7.90 -24.01 -11.81
N GLN A 31 8.03 -22.69 -12.01
CA GLN A 31 9.10 -21.89 -11.43
C GLN A 31 8.84 -21.43 -9.98
N ALA A 32 7.62 -21.59 -9.46
CA ALA A 32 7.27 -21.18 -8.11
C ALA A 32 7.63 -22.27 -7.09
N GLY A 33 8.44 -21.92 -6.10
CA GLY A 33 8.80 -22.80 -4.98
C GLY A 33 7.82 -22.71 -3.80
N ALA A 34 6.92 -21.71 -3.79
CA ALA A 34 5.92 -21.54 -2.75
C ALA A 34 4.66 -20.84 -3.26
N ILE A 35 3.51 -21.19 -2.66
CA ILE A 35 2.26 -20.46 -2.75
C ILE A 35 1.84 -20.06 -1.34
N ALA A 36 1.65 -18.76 -1.11
CA ALA A 36 1.09 -18.23 0.12
C ALA A 36 -0.35 -17.80 -0.12
N THR A 37 -1.24 -18.12 0.82
CA THR A 37 -2.67 -17.79 0.71
C THR A 37 -3.21 -17.12 1.95
N PHE A 38 -4.18 -16.23 1.78
CA PHE A 38 -4.99 -15.67 2.84
C PHE A 38 -6.47 -15.91 2.53
N SER A 39 -7.23 -16.35 3.52
CA SER A 39 -8.69 -16.47 3.45
C SER A 39 -9.33 -15.69 4.59
N GLY A 40 -10.10 -14.67 4.25
CA GLY A 40 -10.92 -13.93 5.21
C GLY A 40 -12.28 -14.60 5.35
N THR A 41 -12.53 -15.24 6.50
CA THR A 41 -13.78 -15.95 6.78
C THR A 41 -14.68 -15.18 7.73
N THR A 42 -16.00 -15.19 7.49
CA THR A 42 -16.98 -14.61 8.42
C THR A 42 -16.98 -15.39 9.73
N ARG A 43 -16.79 -14.66 10.85
CA ARG A 43 -16.86 -15.22 12.21
C ARG A 43 -18.27 -15.13 12.76
N ASP A 44 -18.61 -16.00 13.69
CA ASP A 44 -19.92 -16.08 14.36
C ASP A 44 -20.11 -15.05 15.48
N MET A 45 -19.03 -14.39 15.93
CA MET A 45 -19.05 -13.45 17.04
C MET A 45 -18.26 -12.17 16.75
N PHE A 46 -18.86 -11.04 17.10
CA PHE A 46 -18.23 -9.72 17.09
C PHE A 46 -18.72 -8.88 18.28
N GLU A 47 -17.80 -8.36 19.10
CA GLU A 47 -18.11 -7.55 20.31
C GLU A 47 -19.21 -8.16 21.21
N GLY A 48 -19.19 -9.49 21.40
CA GLY A 48 -20.14 -10.21 22.23
C GLY A 48 -21.53 -10.43 21.61
N LYS A 49 -21.72 -10.08 20.33
CA LYS A 49 -22.96 -10.30 19.58
C LYS A 49 -22.81 -11.43 18.56
N THR A 50 -23.86 -12.23 18.39
CA THR A 50 -23.93 -13.30 17.39
C THR A 50 -24.15 -12.72 16.00
N VAL A 51 -23.17 -12.90 15.12
CA VAL A 51 -23.21 -12.51 13.71
C VAL A 51 -23.83 -13.64 12.90
N LEU A 52 -24.78 -13.33 12.02
CA LEU A 52 -25.39 -14.28 11.09
C LEU A 52 -24.65 -14.30 9.75
N GLU A 53 -24.31 -13.12 9.25
CA GLU A 53 -23.60 -12.92 7.99
C GLU A 53 -22.90 -11.56 7.96
N LEU A 54 -21.94 -11.43 7.05
CA LEU A 54 -21.43 -10.14 6.62
C LEU A 54 -21.99 -9.83 5.23
N ARG A 55 -22.43 -8.59 5.01
CA ARG A 55 -22.80 -8.12 3.67
C ARG A 55 -21.74 -7.17 3.15
N TYR A 56 -21.34 -7.36 1.90
CA TYR A 56 -20.32 -6.55 1.24
C TYR A 56 -20.86 -5.81 0.03
N GLU A 57 -20.52 -4.53 -0.06
CA GLU A 57 -20.84 -3.67 -1.20
C GLU A 57 -19.56 -2.99 -1.70
N ALA A 58 -19.50 -2.72 -3.01
CA ALA A 58 -18.31 -2.10 -3.61
C ALA A 58 -18.65 -1.27 -4.84
N TYR A 59 -17.87 -0.20 -5.07
CA TYR A 59 -17.82 0.43 -6.37
C TYR A 59 -16.84 -0.34 -7.28
N VAL A 60 -17.35 -1.40 -7.92
CA VAL A 60 -16.56 -2.44 -8.61
C VAL A 60 -15.48 -1.89 -9.56
N PRO A 61 -15.75 -0.92 -10.45
CA PRO A 61 -14.72 -0.39 -11.35
C PRO A 61 -13.55 0.26 -10.61
N MET A 62 -13.82 0.97 -9.50
CA MET A 62 -12.76 1.59 -8.70
C MET A 62 -12.03 0.56 -7.86
N ALA A 63 -12.76 -0.36 -7.23
CA ALA A 63 -12.16 -1.45 -6.44
C ALA A 63 -11.18 -2.28 -7.28
N THR A 64 -11.57 -2.65 -8.51
CA THR A 64 -10.70 -3.38 -9.44
C THR A 64 -9.42 -2.59 -9.77
N ARG A 65 -9.52 -1.28 -10.05
CA ARG A 65 -8.34 -0.43 -10.30
C ARG A 65 -7.42 -0.34 -9.09
N CYS A 66 -7.98 -0.18 -7.88
CA CYS A 66 -7.20 -0.15 -6.65
C CYS A 66 -6.48 -1.50 -6.42
N LEU A 67 -7.16 -2.62 -6.64
CA LEU A 67 -6.58 -3.96 -6.56
C LEU A 67 -5.43 -4.15 -7.56
N SER A 68 -5.59 -3.70 -8.81
CA SER A 68 -4.51 -3.74 -9.81
C SER A 68 -3.30 -2.91 -9.39
N SER A 69 -3.54 -1.74 -8.77
CA SER A 69 -2.48 -0.87 -8.27
C SER A 69 -1.68 -1.54 -7.15
N ILE A 70 -2.34 -2.11 -6.15
CA ILE A 70 -1.64 -2.79 -5.04
C ILE A 70 -0.90 -4.05 -5.53
N CYS A 71 -1.43 -4.77 -6.53
CA CYS A 71 -0.73 -5.90 -7.15
C CYS A 71 0.54 -5.44 -7.88
N THR A 72 0.48 -4.31 -8.57
CA THR A 72 1.65 -3.69 -9.21
C THR A 72 2.72 -3.33 -8.18
N THR A 73 2.32 -2.71 -7.06
CA THR A 73 3.25 -2.39 -5.97
C THR A 73 3.89 -3.63 -5.37
N ALA A 74 3.11 -4.69 -5.11
CA ALA A 74 3.64 -5.94 -4.59
C ALA A 74 4.72 -6.54 -5.52
N ARG A 75 4.45 -6.58 -6.83
CA ARG A 75 5.41 -7.07 -7.83
C ARG A 75 6.68 -6.23 -7.95
N SER A 76 6.60 -4.94 -7.64
CA SER A 76 7.78 -4.07 -7.62
C SER A 76 8.68 -4.28 -6.39
N THR A 77 8.15 -4.94 -5.36
CA THR A 77 8.81 -5.10 -4.06
C THR A 77 9.32 -6.52 -3.82
N TRP A 78 8.58 -7.55 -4.26
CA TRP A 78 8.89 -8.96 -4.01
C TRP A 78 8.99 -9.76 -5.31
N ASP A 79 9.77 -10.86 -5.29
CA ASP A 79 9.90 -11.78 -6.42
C ASP A 79 8.69 -12.72 -6.55
N ILE A 80 7.63 -12.17 -7.16
CA ILE A 80 6.33 -12.82 -7.32
C ILE A 80 6.12 -13.27 -8.77
N HIS A 81 5.68 -14.52 -8.94
CA HIS A 81 5.26 -15.04 -10.24
C HIS A 81 3.83 -14.63 -10.58
N LYS A 82 2.84 -15.10 -9.83
CA LYS A 82 1.41 -14.85 -10.08
C LYS A 82 0.69 -14.41 -8.81
N ILE A 83 -0.34 -13.60 -9.00
CA ILE A 83 -1.21 -13.11 -7.92
C ILE A 83 -2.64 -13.40 -8.32
N ALA A 84 -3.44 -13.92 -7.38
CA ALA A 84 -4.89 -13.98 -7.48
C ALA A 84 -5.51 -13.26 -6.29
N VAL A 85 -6.50 -12.40 -6.54
CA VAL A 85 -7.29 -11.73 -5.52
C VAL A 85 -8.77 -11.88 -5.88
N ALA A 86 -9.53 -12.44 -4.96
CA ALA A 86 -10.97 -12.60 -5.08
C ALA A 86 -11.66 -11.92 -3.91
N HIS A 87 -12.73 -11.16 -4.18
CA HIS A 87 -13.59 -10.63 -3.14
C HIS A 87 -15.05 -10.82 -3.51
N ARG A 88 -15.82 -11.42 -2.61
CA ARG A 88 -17.26 -11.66 -2.77
C ARG A 88 -18.07 -10.45 -2.32
N LEU A 89 -19.10 -10.10 -3.09
CA LEU A 89 -20.11 -9.12 -2.72
C LEU A 89 -21.41 -9.80 -2.25
N GLY A 90 -22.29 -9.00 -1.65
CA GLY A 90 -23.53 -9.48 -1.06
C GLY A 90 -23.32 -10.22 0.27
N PRO A 91 -24.29 -11.06 0.69
CA PRO A 91 -24.24 -11.81 1.94
C PRO A 91 -23.21 -12.94 1.90
N VAL A 92 -22.43 -13.03 2.98
CA VAL A 92 -21.43 -14.06 3.26
C VAL A 92 -21.71 -14.65 4.65
N PRO A 93 -22.34 -15.83 4.71
CA PRO A 93 -22.64 -16.51 5.96
C PRO A 93 -21.40 -16.81 6.80
N VAL A 94 -21.61 -17.03 8.10
CA VAL A 94 -20.59 -17.53 9.02
C VAL A 94 -19.88 -18.77 8.46
N GLY A 95 -18.55 -18.79 8.59
CA GLY A 95 -17.69 -19.86 8.11
C GLY A 95 -17.34 -19.76 6.62
N GLU A 96 -18.00 -18.90 5.85
CA GLU A 96 -17.70 -18.72 4.43
C GLU A 96 -16.61 -17.66 4.20
N THR A 97 -15.88 -17.83 3.10
CA THR A 97 -14.82 -16.91 2.68
C THR A 97 -15.40 -15.70 1.93
N SER A 98 -15.09 -14.50 2.40
CA SER A 98 -15.44 -13.24 1.72
C SER A 98 -14.32 -12.71 0.83
N VAL A 99 -13.07 -12.92 1.23
CA VAL A 99 -11.89 -12.48 0.48
C VAL A 99 -10.84 -13.58 0.45
N PHE A 100 -10.21 -13.77 -0.70
CA PHE A 100 -9.13 -14.73 -0.87
C PHE A 100 -7.99 -14.11 -1.67
N ILE A 101 -6.77 -14.36 -1.22
CA ILE A 101 -5.54 -13.93 -1.88
C ILE A 101 -4.65 -15.16 -2.02
N ALA A 102 -4.06 -15.34 -3.20
CA ALA A 102 -3.02 -16.33 -3.45
C ALA A 102 -1.84 -15.67 -4.18
N VAL A 103 -0.62 -15.97 -3.74
CA VAL A 103 0.61 -15.41 -4.29
C VAL A 103 1.61 -16.53 -4.48
N SER A 104 2.11 -16.70 -5.71
CA SER A 104 3.20 -17.64 -5.98
C SER A 104 4.54 -16.92 -6.13
N SER A 105 5.60 -17.51 -5.58
CA SER A 105 6.95 -16.93 -5.50
C SER A 105 8.01 -18.01 -5.60
N VAL A 106 9.25 -17.63 -5.92
CA VAL A 106 10.39 -18.55 -5.93
C VAL A 106 10.68 -19.04 -4.51
N HIS A 107 10.62 -18.14 -3.53
CA HIS A 107 10.92 -18.41 -2.14
C HIS A 107 9.78 -18.01 -1.21
N ARG A 108 9.51 -18.83 -0.19
CA ARG A 108 8.38 -18.65 0.73
C ARG A 108 8.30 -17.29 1.41
N ALA A 109 9.44 -16.63 1.67
CA ALA A 109 9.48 -15.35 2.37
C ALA A 109 8.74 -14.27 1.56
N ASP A 110 9.08 -14.15 0.27
CA ASP A 110 8.45 -13.21 -0.65
C ASP A 110 6.95 -13.46 -0.78
N GLY A 111 6.54 -14.73 -0.90
CA GLY A 111 5.13 -15.09 -0.97
C GLY A 111 4.34 -14.69 0.28
N LEU A 112 4.86 -14.97 1.47
CA LEU A 112 4.20 -14.66 2.75
C LEU A 112 4.10 -13.15 2.97
N ASP A 113 5.20 -12.42 2.74
CA ASP A 113 5.24 -10.97 2.95
C ASP A 113 4.35 -10.24 1.94
N ALA A 114 4.36 -10.65 0.68
CA ALA A 114 3.47 -10.11 -0.34
C ALA A 114 1.99 -10.41 -0.06
N CYS A 115 1.66 -11.63 0.40
CA CYS A 115 0.29 -12.00 0.75
C CYS A 115 -0.24 -11.13 1.90
N LYS A 116 0.57 -10.93 2.95
CA LYS A 116 0.26 -10.03 4.06
C LYS A 116 0.07 -8.59 3.57
N PHE A 117 1.01 -8.08 2.77
CA PHE A 117 0.92 -6.74 2.20
C PHE A 117 -0.39 -6.55 1.42
N LEU A 118 -0.75 -7.49 0.54
CA LEU A 118 -1.95 -7.36 -0.28
C LEU A 118 -3.23 -7.29 0.54
N ILE A 119 -3.38 -8.09 1.60
CA ILE A 119 -4.58 -8.00 2.45
C ILE A 119 -4.62 -6.70 3.25
N ASP A 120 -3.49 -6.28 3.82
CA ASP A 120 -3.40 -5.02 4.58
C ASP A 120 -3.75 -3.83 3.69
N GLU A 121 -3.20 -3.79 2.47
CA GLU A 121 -3.46 -2.74 1.48
C GLU A 121 -4.88 -2.77 0.93
N LEU A 122 -5.43 -3.97 0.67
CA LEU A 122 -6.80 -4.14 0.21
C LEU A 122 -7.75 -3.50 1.21
N LYS A 123 -7.63 -3.92 2.47
CA LYS A 123 -8.48 -3.41 3.53
C LYS A 123 -8.29 -1.92 3.76
N ALA A 124 -7.05 -1.42 3.68
CA ALA A 124 -6.79 -0.01 3.96
C ALA A 124 -7.08 0.95 2.79
N SER A 125 -7.33 0.49 1.55
CA SER A 125 -7.42 1.41 0.40
C SER A 125 -8.48 1.08 -0.64
N VAL A 126 -9.02 -0.14 -0.66
CA VAL A 126 -9.98 -0.56 -1.68
C VAL A 126 -11.40 -0.20 -1.20
N PRO A 127 -12.23 0.46 -2.02
CA PRO A 127 -13.59 0.87 -1.65
C PRO A 127 -14.57 -0.32 -1.66
N ILE A 128 -14.42 -1.18 -0.65
CA ILE A 128 -15.31 -2.28 -0.32
C ILE A 128 -15.78 -2.06 1.12
N TRP A 129 -17.08 -1.97 1.31
CA TRP A 129 -17.70 -1.73 2.61
C TRP A 129 -18.34 -3.01 3.12
N LYS A 130 -18.26 -3.20 4.44
CA LYS A 130 -18.85 -4.35 5.13
C LYS A 130 -19.95 -3.90 6.10
N LYS A 131 -21.02 -4.68 6.15
CA LYS A 131 -22.11 -4.57 7.10
C LYS A 131 -22.21 -5.86 7.88
N GLU A 132 -22.31 -5.75 9.20
CA GLU A 132 -22.54 -6.88 10.09
C GLU A 132 -24.04 -7.06 10.30
N VAL A 133 -24.54 -8.27 10.04
CA VAL A 133 -25.94 -8.63 10.27
C VAL A 133 -26.00 -9.55 11.49
N TYR A 134 -26.78 -9.14 12.49
CA TYR A 134 -26.97 -9.82 13.76
C TYR A 134 -28.40 -10.37 13.86
N THR A 135 -28.65 -11.20 14.87
CA THR A 135 -30.00 -11.72 15.16
C THR A 135 -31.05 -10.66 15.47
N ASN A 136 -30.62 -9.47 15.92
CA ASN A 136 -31.49 -8.38 16.39
C ASN A 136 -31.29 -7.04 15.66
N GLY A 137 -30.54 -7.02 14.55
CA GLY A 137 -30.29 -5.79 13.80
C GLY A 137 -29.07 -5.86 12.89
N GLU A 138 -28.69 -4.74 12.30
CA GLU A 138 -27.60 -4.63 11.34
C GLU A 138 -26.82 -3.33 11.53
N ILE A 139 -25.48 -3.38 11.36
CA ILE A 139 -24.59 -2.24 11.59
C ILE A 139 -23.56 -2.17 10.46
N TRP A 140 -23.44 -1.00 9.82
CA TRP A 140 -22.34 -0.72 8.89
C TRP A 140 -21.05 -0.49 9.68
N LYS A 141 -19.96 -1.12 9.24
CA LYS A 141 -18.65 -0.92 9.85
C LYS A 141 -17.85 0.08 9.05
N GLU A 142 -17.33 1.08 9.75
CA GLU A 142 -16.29 1.94 9.23
C GLU A 142 -15.00 1.14 9.00
N ASN A 143 -14.24 1.57 8.00
CA ASN A 143 -12.96 0.98 7.67
C ASN A 143 -11.87 1.65 8.52
N SER A 144 -11.65 1.14 9.73
CA SER A 144 -10.64 1.68 10.66
C SER A 144 -9.22 1.61 10.05
N GLU A 145 -8.92 0.54 9.32
CA GLU A 145 -7.61 0.32 8.67
C GLU A 145 -7.32 1.41 7.62
N PHE A 146 -8.34 1.91 6.91
CA PHE A 146 -8.20 3.06 6.02
C PHE A 146 -7.79 4.34 6.78
N MET A 147 -8.36 4.57 7.95
CA MET A 147 -8.07 5.75 8.76
C MET A 147 -6.67 5.66 9.39
N GLU A 148 -6.30 4.51 9.92
CA GLU A 148 -4.97 4.25 10.50
C GLU A 148 -3.87 4.49 9.47
N LYS A 149 -4.00 3.93 8.27
CA LYS A 149 -3.02 4.14 7.20
C LYS A 149 -2.90 5.60 6.79
N ARG A 150 -4.00 6.35 6.76
CA ARG A 150 -3.95 7.79 6.48
C ARG A 150 -3.17 8.57 7.54
N LEU A 151 -3.27 8.17 8.80
CA LEU A 151 -2.50 8.75 9.90
C LEU A 151 -1.02 8.41 9.74
N GLU A 152 -0.67 7.14 9.50
CA GLU A 152 0.73 6.72 9.26
C GLU A 152 1.38 7.45 8.08
N LEU A 153 0.64 7.62 6.97
CA LEU A 153 1.11 8.37 5.80
C LEU A 153 1.30 9.85 6.13
N ALA A 154 0.42 10.45 6.94
CA ALA A 154 0.56 11.84 7.38
C ALA A 154 1.80 12.02 8.28
N GLU A 155 2.03 11.10 9.22
CA GLU A 155 3.22 11.11 10.08
C GLU A 155 4.52 10.92 9.29
N LYS A 156 4.53 9.98 8.33
CA LYS A 156 5.67 9.80 7.41
C LYS A 156 5.92 11.05 6.59
N ARG A 157 4.87 11.69 6.06
CA ARG A 157 4.99 12.95 5.32
C ARG A 157 5.59 14.04 6.20
N ASP A 158 5.08 14.21 7.41
CA ASP A 158 5.57 15.23 8.34
C ASP A 158 7.01 14.98 8.79
N SER A 159 7.40 13.71 8.96
CA SER A 159 8.79 13.30 9.22
C SER A 159 9.73 13.61 8.04
N ILE A 160 9.30 13.31 6.81
CA ILE A 160 10.06 13.64 5.58
C ILE A 160 10.20 15.15 5.42
N VAL A 161 9.13 15.92 5.61
CA VAL A 161 9.14 17.39 5.54
C VAL A 161 10.10 17.96 6.59
N LYS A 162 10.03 17.49 7.85
CA LYS A 162 10.98 17.89 8.89
C LYS A 162 12.42 17.57 8.50
N LYS A 163 12.69 16.38 7.97
CA LYS A 163 14.04 15.98 7.53
C LYS A 163 14.56 16.87 6.41
N LEU A 164 13.73 17.20 5.43
CA LEU A 164 14.07 18.11 4.32
C LEU A 164 14.34 19.54 4.82
N VAL A 165 13.51 20.08 5.72
CA VAL A 165 13.70 21.42 6.33
C VAL A 165 15.00 21.49 7.14
N VAL A 166 15.34 20.41 7.87
CA VAL A 166 16.60 20.29 8.63
C VAL A 166 17.80 20.23 7.67
N GLU A 167 17.73 19.45 6.59
CA GLU A 167 18.78 19.42 5.57
C GLU A 167 18.96 20.77 4.87
N GLU A 168 17.88 21.50 4.59
CA GLU A 168 17.94 22.83 3.99
C GLU A 168 18.57 23.87 4.94
N HIS A 169 18.22 23.86 6.23
CA HIS A 169 18.86 24.71 7.24
C HIS A 169 20.35 24.39 7.39
N LYS A 170 20.73 23.11 7.32
CA LYS A 170 22.14 22.68 7.37
C LYS A 170 22.93 23.13 6.13
N ARG A 171 22.30 23.18 4.95
CA ARG A 171 22.90 23.74 3.72
C ARG A 171 23.05 25.26 3.76
N ARG A 172 22.16 25.97 4.45
CA ARG A 172 22.24 27.44 4.65
C ARG A 172 23.26 27.89 5.70
N GLY A 173 23.77 26.97 6.53
CA GLY A 173 24.68 27.28 7.65
C GLY A 173 26.17 27.35 7.33
N CYS A 174 26.59 27.30 6.06
CA CYS A 174 28.01 27.23 5.70
C CYS A 174 28.38 28.24 4.60
N CYS A 175 28.35 29.54 4.93
CA CYS A 175 29.16 30.56 4.24
C CYS A 175 29.20 31.84 5.07
N GLY A 176 30.20 31.94 5.94
CA GLY A 176 30.60 33.18 6.60
C GLY A 176 32.01 33.55 6.16
N SER A 177 32.14 34.35 5.09
CA SER A 177 33.39 35.00 4.73
C SER A 177 33.21 36.50 4.88
N LYS A 178 33.80 37.03 5.96
CA LYS A 178 33.87 38.46 6.31
C LYS A 178 34.55 39.24 5.19
N VAL A 179 33.86 40.25 4.63
CA VAL A 179 34.51 41.34 3.90
C VAL A 179 35.11 42.27 4.95
N ARG A 180 36.43 42.47 4.90
CA ARG A 180 37.17 43.41 5.74
C ARG A 180 37.55 44.59 4.83
N VAL A 181 37.07 45.78 5.17
CA VAL A 181 37.44 47.04 4.51
C VAL A 181 38.70 47.54 5.21
N GLU A 182 39.77 47.76 4.47
CA GLU A 182 40.98 48.45 4.96
C GLU A 182 41.04 49.81 4.27
N GLU A 183 41.14 50.86 5.10
CA GLU A 183 41.33 52.26 4.71
C GLU A 183 42.84 52.51 4.55
N ASP A 184 43.27 52.92 3.36
CA ASP A 184 44.67 53.29 3.08
C ASP A 184 44.78 54.82 2.92
N GLU A 185 45.43 55.49 3.88
CA GLU A 185 45.96 56.86 3.75
C GLU A 185 47.45 56.85 3.35
N GLU A 186 47.70 57.49 2.19
CA GLU A 186 48.80 58.38 1.82
C GLU A 186 50.30 58.00 1.94
N HIS A 187 50.90 57.92 0.74
CA HIS A 187 52.03 58.75 0.25
C HIS A 187 53.48 58.23 0.38
N LYS A 188 54.12 57.97 -0.77
CA LYS A 188 55.25 58.78 -1.29
C LYS A 188 55.74 58.35 -2.68
N ASP A 189 56.19 59.37 -3.41
CA ASP A 189 56.75 59.44 -4.76
C ASP A 189 57.85 58.42 -5.11
N ILE A 190 58.08 58.21 -6.42
CA ILE A 190 59.31 58.60 -7.15
C ILE A 190 59.21 58.17 -8.65
N THR A 191 59.11 59.19 -9.50
CA THR A 191 59.69 59.39 -10.86
C THR A 191 59.75 58.27 -11.91
N GLY A 192 59.36 58.63 -13.14
CA GLY A 192 60.31 58.59 -14.27
C GLY A 192 59.91 57.84 -15.54
N ASP A 193 59.69 58.63 -16.60
CA ASP A 193 60.19 58.42 -17.98
C ASP A 193 59.38 57.65 -19.06
N ASN A 194 58.82 58.48 -19.96
CA ASN A 194 59.14 58.63 -21.40
C ASN A 194 58.43 57.82 -22.51
N LYS A 195 57.87 58.62 -23.45
CA LYS A 195 57.71 58.48 -24.92
C LYS A 195 56.74 57.39 -25.42
N SER A 196 55.79 57.67 -26.34
CA SER A 196 55.69 58.65 -27.43
C SER A 196 54.23 59.00 -27.73
#